data_AF-A0A356WHL5-F1
#
_entry.id   AF-A0A356WHL5-F1
#
_cell.length_a   1.000
_cell.length_b   1.000
_cell.length_c   1.000
_cell.angle_alpha   90.00
_cell.angle_beta   90.00
_cell.angle_gamma   90.00
#
_symmetry.space_group_name_H-M   'P 1'
#
loop_
_entity.id
_entity.type
_entity.pdbx_description
1 polymer ?
#
loop_
_entity_poly.entity_id
_entity_poly.type
_entity_poly.pdbx_seq_one_letter_code
_entity_poly.pdbx_strand_id
1 'polypeptide(L)' 'MTNRPIHIAPSILGADLGRIEAEAERIKASGAEWVHVDIMDG' A
#
# COMPACT_ATOMS: atom_id res chain seq x y z
N MET A 1 -13.81 -25.35 -2.15
CA MET A 1 -12.99 -24.24 -1.60
C MET A 1 -12.94 -23.17 -2.67
N THR A 2 -13.42 -21.97 -2.39
CA THR A 2 -13.40 -20.88 -3.38
C THR A 2 -11.97 -20.40 -3.57
N ASN A 3 -11.51 -20.38 -4.81
CA ASN A 3 -10.18 -19.88 -5.17
C ASN A 3 -10.22 -18.34 -5.19
N ARG A 4 -10.09 -17.70 -4.01
CA ARG A 4 -9.98 -16.25 -3.94
C ARG A 4 -8.50 -15.86 -4.03
N PRO A 5 -8.11 -14.99 -4.97
CA PRO A 5 -6.72 -14.55 -5.08
C PRO A 5 -6.26 -13.88 -3.78
N ILE A 6 -4.99 -14.11 -3.43
CA ILE A 6 -4.33 -13.44 -2.31
C ILE A 6 -3.84 -12.09 -2.82
N HIS A 7 -4.21 -11.00 -2.12
CA HIS A 7 -3.72 -9.66 -2.39
C HIS A 7 -2.78 -9.22 -1.26
N ILE A 8 -1.66 -8.61 -1.62
CA ILE A 8 -0.72 -7.98 -0.69
C ILE A 8 -0.71 -6.47 -0.97
N ALA A 9 -1.06 -5.69 0.05
CA ALA A 9 -1.19 -4.23 -0.04
C ALA A 9 -0.29 -3.57 1.01
N PRO A 10 0.88 -3.01 0.63
CA PRO A 10 1.74 -2.28 1.56
C PRO A 10 1.02 -1.08 2.18
N SER A 11 1.18 -0.86 3.49
CA SER A 11 0.62 0.31 4.16
C SER A 11 1.49 1.55 3.92
N ILE A 12 0.87 2.62 3.42
CA ILE A 12 1.53 3.91 3.26
C ILE A 12 1.79 4.61 4.60
N LEU A 13 1.03 4.28 5.65
CA LEU A 13 1.23 4.85 6.99
C LEU A 13 2.61 4.48 7.57
N GLY A 14 3.15 3.31 7.20
CA GLY A 14 4.48 2.86 7.61
C GLY A 14 5.64 3.43 6.79
N ALA A 15 5.35 4.29 5.80
CA ALA A 15 6.33 4.85 4.87
C ALA A 15 6.77 6.27 5.27
N ASP A 16 7.68 6.87 4.49
CA ASP A 16 8.02 8.30 4.63
C ASP A 16 6.92 9.18 4.04
N LEU A 17 6.02 9.68 4.90
CA LEU A 17 4.92 10.57 4.51
C LEU A 17 5.38 11.94 4.01
N GLY A 18 6.64 12.34 4.25
CA GLY A 18 7.22 13.53 3.63
C GLY A 18 7.51 13.37 2.13
N ARG A 19 7.44 12.12 1.62
CA ARG A 19 7.80 11.74 0.25
C ARG A 19 6.77 10.81 -0.39
N ILE A 20 5.48 11.08 -0.21
CA ILE A 20 4.38 10.22 -0.67
C ILE A 20 4.51 9.80 -2.15
N GLU A 21 4.92 10.71 -3.05
CA GLU A 21 5.11 10.38 -4.46
C GLU A 21 6.17 9.29 -4.68
N ALA A 22 7.34 9.42 -4.03
CA ALA A 22 8.41 8.43 -4.14
C ALA A 22 8.01 7.09 -3.49
N GLU A 23 7.30 7.13 -2.35
CA GLU A 23 6.83 5.92 -1.69
C GLU A 23 5.73 5.22 -2.51
N ALA A 24 4.84 5.96 -3.16
CA ALA A 24 3.85 5.40 -4.08
C ALA A 24 4.51 4.72 -5.29
N GLU A 25 5.53 5.34 -5.89
CA GLU A 25 6.29 4.72 -6.98
C GLU A 25 7.06 3.47 -6.50
N ARG A 26 7.59 3.46 -5.27
CA ARG A 26 8.20 2.27 -4.68
C ARG A 26 7.19 1.13 -4.51
N ILE A 27 5.97 1.42 -4.06
CA ILE A 27 4.90 0.41 -3.91
C ILE A 27 4.47 -0.13 -5.28
N LYS A 28 4.30 0.75 -6.26
CA LYS A 28 4.00 0.35 -7.64
C LYS A 28 5.10 -0.54 -8.22
N ALA A 29 6.36 -0.20 -7.99
CA ALA A 29 7.52 -0.99 -8.43
C ALA A 29 7.62 -2.35 -7.70
N SER A 30 7.02 -2.52 -6.52
CA SER A 30 6.97 -3.81 -5.83
C SER A 30 5.95 -4.79 -6.44
N GLY A 31 5.16 -4.36 -7.44
CA GLY A 31 4.11 -5.17 -8.05
C GLY A 31 2.85 -5.30 -7.19
N ALA A 32 2.71 -4.46 -6.16
CA ALA A 32 1.47 -4.39 -5.40
C ALA A 32 0.38 -3.77 -6.26
N GLU A 33 -0.79 -4.40 -6.27
CA GLU A 33 -1.97 -3.86 -6.98
C GLU A 33 -2.63 -2.74 -6.17
N TRP A 34 -2.62 -2.89 -4.84
CA TRP A 34 -3.32 -2.02 -3.90
C TRP A 34 -2.33 -1.36 -2.93
N VAL A 35 -2.70 -0.17 -2.47
CA VAL A 35 -2.03 0.53 -1.36
C VAL A 35 -2.98 0.45 -0.17
N HIS A 36 -2.47 0.01 0.98
CA HIS A 36 -3.24 0.06 2.22
C HIS A 36 -3.14 1.47 2.80
N VAL A 37 -4.29 2.10 3.03
CA VAL A 37 -4.39 3.47 3.55
C VAL A 37 -5.14 3.42 4.86
N ASP A 38 -4.42 3.76 5.93
CA ASP A 38 -4.98 3.86 7.27
C ASP A 38 -5.60 5.26 7.45
N ILE A 39 -6.93 5.30 7.59
CA ILE A 39 -7.67 6.55 7.88
C ILE A 39 -7.87 6.64 9.39
N MET A 40 -7.40 7.73 9.98
CA MET A 40 -7.51 8.02 11.41
C MET A 40 -8.02 9.45 11.59
N ASP A 41 -9.01 9.65 12.46
CA ASP A 41 -9.64 10.93 12.76
C ASP A 41 -9.24 11.52 14.13
N GLY A 42 -8.50 10.76 14.96
CA GLY A 42 -7.96 11.19 16.25
C GLY A 42 -7.88 10.06 17.28
#